data_AF-A0AAU9TP28-F1
#
_entry.id   AF-A0AAU9TP28-F1
#
_cell.length_a   1.000
_cell.length_b   1.000
_cell.length_c   1.000
_cell.angle_alpha   90.00
_cell.angle_beta   90.00
_cell.angle_gamma   90.00
#
_symmetry.space_group_name_H-M   'P 1'
#
loop_
_entity.id
_entity.type
_entity.pdbx_description
1 polymer ?
#
loop_
_entity_poly.entity_id
_entity_poly.type
_entity_poly.pdbx_seq_one_letter_code
_entity_poly.pdbx_strand_id
1 'polypeptide(L)'
;MSNSFDMFNPTGNGRNRYDTFAGYGNLFPPQNVQRGPPRPPRRGRGQTRARQIFQSQRMETKRRTEGAKTLDKIQDLVKTTLNPGVKTCDELAARIGETYTLKAITLSITTRAIGFGLAHLSFIAVSYHEIAVPSIYAQYRVFLGDFIDFKNLLPGGNWTTNTDNQRVLWSQFKQEQILPESPKISYKTDFCEQEFKSIIINNPPKTRAKNRTRLEYDGQLPSLLTIKLTKAYTGKLPIPREKLKDLTDLCKSNVIPSIYHDFYMNLIGTDEDFEHQTEDEAE
;
A
#
# COMPACT_ATOMS: atom_id res chain seq x y z
N MET A 1 36.73 11.14 44.66
CA MET A 1 37.52 10.86 43.44
C MET A 1 36.78 11.49 42.28
N SER A 2 37.21 12.68 41.92
CA SER A 2 36.61 13.59 40.95
C SER A 2 37.31 13.43 39.61
N ASN A 3 36.61 12.90 38.60
CA ASN A 3 37.09 12.89 37.23
C ASN A 3 36.28 13.89 36.40
N SER A 4 36.91 15.04 36.19
CA SER A 4 36.63 15.98 35.11
C SER A 4 36.98 15.32 33.79
N PHE A 5 36.06 15.32 32.82
CA PHE A 5 36.38 14.94 31.45
C PHE A 5 35.95 16.08 30.53
N ASP A 6 36.97 16.71 29.97
CA ASP A 6 36.85 17.90 29.13
C ASP A 6 36.34 17.59 27.72
N MET A 7 35.67 18.63 27.24
CA MET A 7 35.18 18.94 25.92
C MET A 7 36.08 18.50 24.75
N PHE A 8 35.46 17.91 23.73
CA PHE A 8 35.90 18.06 22.35
C PHE A 8 34.74 18.54 21.49
N ASN A 9 34.93 19.70 20.85
CA ASN A 9 33.97 20.43 20.05
C ASN A 9 34.62 20.67 18.68
N PRO A 10 34.17 20.03 17.58
CA PRO A 10 34.64 20.39 16.25
C PRO A 10 33.56 21.20 15.52
N THR A 11 33.75 22.52 15.51
CA THR A 11 33.08 23.45 14.60
C THR A 11 33.66 23.31 13.19
N GLY A 12 33.02 22.48 12.36
CA GLY A 12 33.36 22.32 10.94
C GLY A 12 32.30 22.93 10.02
N ASN A 13 32.41 24.22 9.72
CA ASN A 13 31.61 24.92 8.71
C ASN A 13 32.01 24.47 7.29
N GLY A 14 31.39 23.40 6.78
CA GLY A 14 31.57 22.92 5.41
C GLY A 14 30.54 23.53 4.45
N ARG A 15 30.93 24.57 3.71
CA ARG A 15 30.16 25.10 2.58
C ARG A 15 30.28 24.13 1.39
N ASN A 16 29.23 23.36 1.11
CA ASN A 16 29.14 22.55 -0.10
C ASN A 16 28.81 23.45 -1.31
N ARG A 17 29.82 23.68 -2.16
CA ARG A 17 29.65 24.09 -3.56
C ARG A 17 29.18 22.88 -4.35
N TYR A 18 28.02 22.97 -5.00
CA TYR A 18 27.64 22.03 -6.04
C TYR A 18 28.26 22.49 -7.35
N ASP A 19 29.30 21.79 -7.78
CA ASP A 19 29.85 21.91 -9.13
C ASP A 19 28.87 21.35 -10.15
N THR A 20 28.73 22.12 -11.22
CA THR A 20 27.82 21.91 -12.33
C THR A 20 28.31 20.73 -13.17
N PHE A 21 27.54 19.64 -13.20
CA PHE A 21 27.77 18.52 -14.12
C PHE A 21 27.47 18.98 -15.56
N ALA A 22 28.52 19.35 -16.27
CA ALA A 22 28.53 19.45 -17.72
C ALA A 22 28.98 18.10 -18.30
N GLY A 23 28.25 17.60 -19.29
CA GLY A 23 28.80 16.66 -20.25
C GLY A 23 27.98 15.40 -20.47
N TYR A 24 26.98 15.48 -21.34
CA TYR A 24 26.79 14.46 -22.38
C TYR A 24 26.44 15.17 -23.68
N GLY A 25 27.30 14.93 -24.68
CA GLY A 25 27.26 15.57 -25.98
C GLY A 25 26.09 15.09 -26.82
N ASN A 26 25.32 16.05 -27.35
CA ASN A 26 24.43 15.82 -28.48
C ASN A 26 25.24 15.91 -29.77
N LEU A 27 25.58 14.74 -30.33
CA LEU A 27 26.16 14.54 -31.65
C LEU A 27 25.08 14.63 -32.75
N PHE A 28 24.43 15.79 -32.88
CA PHE A 28 23.66 16.09 -34.09
C PHE A 28 24.09 17.46 -34.62
N PRO A 29 24.65 17.54 -35.84
CA PRO A 29 24.95 18.84 -36.43
C PRO A 29 23.64 19.61 -36.62
N PRO A 30 23.58 20.90 -36.27
CA PRO A 30 22.39 21.70 -36.51
C PRO A 30 22.16 21.77 -38.02
N GLN A 31 21.10 21.13 -38.50
CA GLN A 31 20.62 21.34 -39.86
C GLN A 31 20.30 22.82 -40.01
N ASN A 32 21.03 23.47 -40.91
CA ASN A 32 20.90 24.87 -41.24
C ASN A 32 19.60 25.06 -42.03
N VAL A 33 18.47 25.01 -41.32
CA VAL A 33 17.16 25.34 -41.89
C VAL A 33 17.18 26.82 -42.17
N GLN A 34 17.37 27.19 -43.44
CA GLN A 34 17.21 28.55 -43.94
C GLN A 34 15.88 29.10 -43.41
N ARG A 35 15.95 29.95 -42.38
CA ARG A 35 14.78 30.64 -41.85
C ARG A 35 14.34 31.61 -42.94
N GLY A 36 13.29 31.23 -43.67
CA GLY A 36 12.61 32.12 -44.58
C GLY A 36 12.22 33.43 -43.88
N PRO A 37 12.01 34.52 -44.64
CA PRO A 37 11.72 35.83 -44.09
C PRO A 37 10.58 35.75 -43.07
N PRO A 38 10.68 36.48 -41.93
CA PRO A 38 9.67 36.43 -40.88
C PRO A 38 8.32 36.72 -41.49
N ARG A 39 7.39 35.75 -41.39
CA ARG A 39 6.02 35.95 -41.87
C ARG A 39 5.46 37.18 -41.14
N PRO A 40 4.84 38.12 -41.87
CA PRO A 40 4.25 39.29 -41.25
C PRO A 40 3.27 38.83 -40.16
N PRO A 41 3.23 39.53 -39.01
CA PRO A 41 2.34 39.17 -37.92
C PRO A 41 0.92 39.14 -38.49
N ARG A 42 0.34 37.94 -38.57
CA ARG A 42 -1.06 37.78 -38.94
C ARG A 42 -1.84 38.58 -37.91
N ARG A 43 -2.42 39.72 -38.33
CA ARG A 43 -3.42 40.47 -37.58
C ARG A 43 -4.64 39.56 -37.44
N GLY A 44 -4.56 38.64 -36.49
CA GLY A 44 -5.68 37.81 -36.09
C GLY A 44 -6.74 38.77 -35.58
N ARG A 45 -7.86 38.88 -36.30
CA ARG A 45 -9.07 39.48 -35.74
C ARG A 45 -9.34 38.74 -34.43
N GLY A 46 -8.98 39.38 -33.32
CA GLY A 46 -9.17 38.82 -31.99
C GLY A 46 -10.63 38.40 -31.89
N GLN A 47 -10.87 37.10 -31.73
CA GLN A 47 -12.22 36.66 -31.43
C GLN A 47 -12.68 37.38 -30.17
N THR A 48 -13.89 37.91 -30.19
CA THR A 48 -14.48 38.52 -29.02
C THR A 48 -14.48 37.52 -27.86
N ARG A 49 -14.25 38.01 -26.63
CA ARG A 49 -14.20 37.18 -25.42
C ARG A 49 -15.43 36.27 -25.28
N ALA A 50 -16.61 36.77 -25.68
CA ALA A 50 -17.85 35.98 -25.71
C ALA A 50 -17.77 34.77 -26.65
N ARG A 51 -17.17 34.93 -27.83
CA ARG A 51 -16.99 33.83 -28.79
C ARG A 51 -15.99 32.79 -28.29
N GLN A 52 -14.94 33.22 -27.59
CA GLN A 52 -13.98 32.30 -26.95
C GLN A 52 -14.64 31.47 -25.85
N ILE A 53 -15.45 32.10 -24.98
CA ILE A 53 -16.18 31.41 -23.91
C ILE A 53 -17.20 30.41 -24.49
N PHE A 54 -17.95 30.80 -25.52
CA PHE A 54 -18.89 29.89 -26.17
C PHE A 54 -18.18 28.68 -26.80
N GLN A 55 -17.03 28.90 -27.45
CA GLN A 55 -16.24 27.82 -28.03
C GLN A 55 -15.64 26.89 -26.98
N SER A 56 -15.16 27.43 -25.86
CA SER A 56 -14.62 26.59 -24.78
C SER A 56 -15.70 25.71 -24.15
N GLN A 57 -16.88 26.27 -23.87
CA GLN A 57 -18.02 25.52 -23.35
C GLN A 57 -18.49 24.43 -24.31
N ARG A 58 -18.56 24.73 -25.62
CA ARG A 58 -18.94 23.73 -26.63
C ARG A 58 -17.90 22.61 -26.78
N MET A 59 -16.62 22.92 -26.65
CA MET A 59 -15.57 21.91 -26.68
C MET A 59 -15.59 21.04 -25.43
N GLU A 60 -15.89 21.61 -24.28
CA GLU A 60 -16.03 20.89 -23.01
C GLU A 60 -17.23 19.93 -23.04
N THR A 61 -18.39 20.38 -23.51
CA THR A 61 -19.55 19.49 -23.67
C THR A 61 -19.27 18.38 -24.67
N LYS A 62 -18.63 18.70 -25.80
CA LYS A 62 -18.21 17.69 -26.78
C LYS A 62 -17.27 16.65 -26.17
N ARG A 63 -16.24 17.08 -25.43
CA ARG A 63 -15.31 16.18 -24.71
C ARG A 63 -16.02 15.28 -23.71
N ARG A 64 -16.98 15.81 -22.95
CA ARG A 64 -17.78 15.01 -22.00
C ARG A 64 -18.61 13.96 -22.73
N THR A 65 -19.30 14.34 -23.80
CA THR A 65 -20.15 13.40 -24.55
C THR A 65 -19.35 12.35 -25.32
N GLU A 66 -18.22 12.72 -25.94
CA GLU A 66 -17.35 11.78 -26.64
C GLU A 66 -16.58 10.91 -25.64
N GLY A 67 -16.12 11.48 -24.53
CA GLY A 67 -15.49 10.75 -23.43
C GLY A 67 -16.42 9.70 -22.82
N ALA A 68 -17.69 10.05 -22.56
CA ALA A 68 -18.71 9.10 -22.09
C ALA A 68 -18.91 7.94 -23.07
N LYS A 69 -19.07 8.21 -24.37
CA LYS A 69 -19.19 7.17 -25.40
C LYS A 69 -17.96 6.26 -25.48
N THR A 70 -16.78 6.81 -25.21
CA THR A 70 -15.52 6.04 -25.23
C THR A 70 -15.43 5.15 -23.99
N LEU A 71 -15.82 5.68 -22.83
CA LEU A 71 -15.93 4.93 -21.57
C LEU A 71 -16.93 3.78 -21.68
N ASP A 72 -18.12 4.02 -22.23
CA ASP A 72 -19.14 2.98 -22.42
C ASP A 72 -18.61 1.86 -23.32
N LYS A 73 -17.96 2.22 -24.45
CA LYS A 73 -17.33 1.23 -25.33
C LYS A 73 -16.23 0.44 -24.64
N ILE A 74 -15.40 1.09 -23.83
CA ILE A 74 -14.34 0.40 -23.06
C ILE A 74 -14.98 -0.52 -22.02
N GLN A 75 -16.01 -0.08 -21.31
CA GLN A 75 -16.72 -0.92 -20.35
C GLN A 75 -17.34 -2.15 -21.00
N ASP A 76 -17.95 -2.00 -22.18
CA ASP A 76 -18.50 -3.12 -22.92
C ASP A 76 -17.42 -4.07 -23.46
N LEU A 77 -16.29 -3.54 -23.91
CA LEU A 77 -15.12 -4.35 -24.28
C LEU A 77 -14.57 -5.13 -23.08
N VAL A 78 -14.47 -4.49 -21.92
CA VAL A 78 -14.02 -5.12 -20.68
C VAL A 78 -15.00 -6.21 -20.24
N LYS A 79 -16.32 -5.95 -20.29
CA LYS A 79 -17.35 -6.94 -19.96
C LYS A 79 -17.27 -8.16 -20.88
N THR A 80 -17.15 -7.93 -22.19
CA THR A 80 -17.11 -9.00 -23.19
C THR A 80 -15.80 -9.80 -23.16
N THR A 81 -14.67 -9.13 -22.89
CA THR A 81 -13.34 -9.79 -22.88
C THR A 81 -13.09 -10.55 -21.58
N LEU A 82 -13.52 -10.00 -20.42
CA LEU A 82 -13.26 -10.61 -19.12
C LEU A 82 -14.22 -11.76 -18.77
N ASN A 83 -15.41 -11.80 -19.36
CA ASN A 83 -16.43 -12.80 -19.03
C ASN A 83 -16.96 -13.52 -20.28
N PRO A 84 -16.11 -14.25 -21.03
CA PRO A 84 -16.57 -15.02 -22.17
C PRO A 84 -17.61 -16.07 -21.72
N GLY A 85 -18.73 -16.11 -22.45
CA GLY A 85 -19.80 -17.10 -22.25
C GLY A 85 -20.99 -16.65 -21.38
N VAL A 86 -20.98 -15.45 -20.81
CA VAL A 86 -22.10 -14.91 -20.04
C VAL A 86 -23.07 -14.17 -20.96
N LYS A 87 -24.33 -14.61 -21.04
CA LYS A 87 -25.30 -14.07 -22.01
C LYS A 87 -26.29 -13.10 -21.38
N THR A 88 -26.48 -13.16 -20.07
CA THR A 88 -27.48 -12.34 -19.36
C THR A 88 -26.85 -11.49 -18.26
N CYS A 89 -27.44 -10.32 -17.99
CA CYS A 89 -26.97 -9.42 -16.94
C CYS A 89 -27.02 -10.06 -15.54
N ASP A 90 -27.96 -10.96 -15.30
CA ASP A 90 -28.12 -11.65 -14.01
C ASP A 90 -27.02 -12.69 -13.78
N GLU A 91 -26.64 -13.45 -14.82
CA GLU A 91 -25.47 -14.35 -14.76
C GLU A 91 -24.16 -13.57 -14.53
N LEU A 92 -24.06 -12.37 -15.12
CA LEU A 92 -22.92 -11.48 -14.92
C LEU A 92 -22.89 -10.97 -13.48
N ALA A 93 -24.02 -10.55 -12.92
CA ALA A 93 -24.12 -10.12 -11.53
C ALA A 93 -23.77 -11.25 -10.56
N ALA A 94 -24.22 -12.48 -10.83
CA ALA A 94 -23.89 -13.66 -10.03
C ALA A 94 -22.39 -13.99 -10.07
N ARG A 95 -21.77 -14.03 -11.27
CA ARG A 95 -20.32 -14.23 -11.42
C ARG A 95 -19.50 -13.09 -10.83
N ILE A 96 -19.97 -11.85 -10.95
CA ILE A 96 -19.33 -10.71 -10.29
C ILE A 96 -19.43 -10.88 -8.77
N GLY A 97 -20.56 -11.34 -8.23
CA GLY A 97 -20.72 -11.69 -6.82
C GLY A 97 -19.75 -12.78 -6.35
N GLU A 98 -19.64 -13.88 -7.11
CA GLU A 98 -18.71 -14.99 -6.82
C GLU A 98 -17.23 -14.56 -6.95
N THR A 99 -16.91 -13.70 -7.90
CA THR A 99 -15.55 -13.16 -8.04
C THR A 99 -15.26 -12.11 -6.97
N TYR A 100 -16.24 -11.38 -6.45
CA TYR A 100 -16.06 -10.49 -5.29
C TYR A 100 -15.84 -11.27 -4.00
N THR A 101 -16.52 -12.40 -3.79
CA THR A 101 -16.25 -13.27 -2.63
C THR A 101 -14.89 -13.93 -2.75
N LEU A 102 -14.49 -14.43 -3.92
CA LEU A 102 -13.14 -14.95 -4.17
C LEU A 102 -12.05 -13.86 -4.02
N LYS A 103 -12.29 -12.65 -4.52
CA LYS A 103 -11.41 -11.50 -4.30
C LYS A 103 -11.34 -11.14 -2.83
N ALA A 104 -12.44 -11.12 -2.10
CA ALA A 104 -12.46 -10.83 -0.66
C ALA A 104 -11.70 -11.90 0.13
N ILE A 105 -11.85 -13.18 -0.20
CA ILE A 105 -11.11 -14.29 0.42
C ILE A 105 -9.61 -14.16 0.13
N THR A 106 -9.23 -13.90 -1.13
CA THR A 106 -7.83 -13.75 -1.54
C THR A 106 -7.20 -12.50 -0.94
N LEU A 107 -7.94 -11.38 -0.90
CA LEU A 107 -7.51 -10.13 -0.28
C LEU A 107 -7.34 -10.33 1.23
N SER A 108 -8.23 -11.07 1.91
CA SER A 108 -8.11 -11.45 3.34
C SER A 108 -6.88 -12.31 3.63
N ILE A 109 -6.56 -13.25 2.74
CA ILE A 109 -5.37 -14.09 2.89
C ILE A 109 -4.11 -13.24 2.70
N THR A 110 -4.14 -12.26 1.80
CA THR A 110 -3.03 -11.31 1.66
C THR A 110 -2.95 -10.33 2.84
N THR A 111 -4.03 -9.72 3.30
CA THR A 111 -3.99 -8.75 4.43
C THR A 111 -3.57 -9.39 5.75
N ARG A 112 -3.87 -10.67 6.00
CA ARG A 112 -3.40 -11.39 7.19
C ARG A 112 -1.88 -11.58 7.28
N ALA A 113 -1.13 -11.35 6.19
CA ALA A 113 0.34 -11.48 6.18
C ALA A 113 1.07 -10.23 5.65
N ILE A 114 0.44 -9.28 4.95
CA ILE A 114 1.18 -8.45 3.99
C ILE A 114 1.13 -6.94 4.26
N GLY A 115 0.48 -6.51 5.35
CA GLY A 115 -0.07 -5.16 5.60
C GLY A 115 0.63 -3.88 5.11
N PHE A 116 1.92 -3.84 4.74
CA PHE A 116 2.52 -2.66 4.10
C PHE A 116 3.41 -2.92 2.88
N GLY A 117 4.01 -4.11 2.75
CA GLY A 117 4.97 -4.39 1.66
C GLY A 117 4.32 -4.42 0.28
N LEU A 118 3.24 -5.18 0.10
CA LEU A 118 2.54 -5.21 -1.18
C LEU A 118 1.65 -3.99 -1.40
N ALA A 119 1.12 -3.32 -0.37
CA ALA A 119 0.40 -2.08 -0.58
C ALA A 119 1.31 -1.00 -1.18
N HIS A 120 2.56 -0.89 -0.69
CA HIS A 120 3.56 0.00 -1.22
C HIS A 120 4.05 -0.42 -2.63
N LEU A 121 4.30 -1.71 -2.87
CA LEU A 121 4.69 -2.22 -4.19
C LEU A 121 3.56 -2.10 -5.24
N SER A 122 2.30 -2.34 -4.84
CA SER A 122 1.13 -2.17 -5.70
C SER A 122 0.90 -0.69 -5.99
N PHE A 123 1.02 0.18 -4.98
CA PHE A 123 0.93 1.61 -5.18
C PHE A 123 2.03 2.11 -6.13
N ILE A 124 3.29 1.69 -5.97
CA ILE A 124 4.38 2.03 -6.90
C ILE A 124 4.11 1.48 -8.30
N ALA A 125 3.73 0.21 -8.44
CA ALA A 125 3.46 -0.40 -9.75
C ALA A 125 2.31 0.30 -10.49
N VAL A 126 1.25 0.69 -9.77
CA VAL A 126 0.08 1.39 -10.33
C VAL A 126 0.37 2.87 -10.60
N SER A 127 1.20 3.53 -9.79
CA SER A 127 1.50 4.96 -9.96
C SER A 127 2.62 5.25 -10.97
N TYR A 128 3.48 4.27 -11.28
CA TYR A 128 4.61 4.48 -12.20
C TYR A 128 4.46 3.81 -13.58
N HIS A 129 3.51 2.88 -13.77
CA HIS A 129 3.30 2.29 -15.09
C HIS A 129 1.82 2.01 -15.40
N GLU A 130 1.39 2.32 -16.63
CA GLU A 130 0.14 1.87 -17.26
C GLU A 130 0.19 0.35 -17.55
N ILE A 131 0.42 -0.47 -16.53
CA ILE A 131 0.46 -1.92 -16.68
C ILE A 131 -0.94 -2.47 -16.54
N ALA A 132 -1.40 -3.16 -17.59
CA ALA A 132 -2.58 -4.01 -17.56
C ALA A 132 -2.50 -4.94 -16.36
N VAL A 133 -3.48 -4.83 -15.45
CA VAL A 133 -3.58 -5.62 -14.22
C VAL A 133 -3.36 -7.09 -14.57
N PRO A 134 -2.27 -7.73 -14.07
CA PRO A 134 -2.02 -9.11 -14.41
C PRO A 134 -3.13 -9.98 -13.81
N SER A 135 -3.48 -11.01 -14.58
CA SER A 135 -4.21 -12.24 -14.22
C SER A 135 -4.61 -12.40 -12.75
N ILE A 136 -5.85 -12.84 -12.55
CA ILE A 136 -6.65 -12.95 -11.32
C ILE A 136 -5.94 -13.76 -10.18
N TYR A 137 -4.83 -14.44 -10.46
CA TYR A 137 -4.02 -15.16 -9.49
C TYR A 137 -2.53 -14.83 -9.67
N ALA A 138 -2.11 -13.63 -9.28
CA ALA A 138 -0.68 -13.36 -9.10
C ALA A 138 -0.24 -13.96 -7.76
N GLN A 139 0.47 -15.09 -7.82
CA GLN A 139 1.09 -15.69 -6.64
C GLN A 139 2.43 -14.97 -6.39
N TYR A 140 2.52 -14.25 -5.27
CA TYR A 140 3.75 -13.63 -4.82
C TYR A 140 4.40 -14.51 -3.75
N ARG A 141 5.67 -14.86 -3.96
CA ARG A 141 6.49 -15.45 -2.90
C ARG A 141 6.98 -14.33 -2.01
N VAL A 142 6.64 -14.40 -0.72
CA VAL A 142 7.06 -13.44 0.29
C VAL A 142 8.07 -14.12 1.22
N PHE A 143 9.14 -13.42 1.56
CA PHE A 143 10.16 -13.88 2.51
C PHE A 143 9.92 -13.24 3.88
N LEU A 144 10.36 -13.90 4.96
CA LEU A 144 10.24 -13.36 6.33
C LEU A 144 10.88 -11.97 6.48
N GLY A 145 11.91 -11.66 5.69
CA GLY A 145 12.56 -10.34 5.67
C GLY A 145 11.69 -9.22 5.12
N ASP A 146 10.63 -9.53 4.39
CA ASP A 146 9.73 -8.56 3.77
C ASP A 146 8.69 -8.01 4.76
N PHE A 147 8.59 -8.62 5.95
CA PHE A 147 7.67 -8.22 7.01
C PHE A 147 8.38 -7.21 7.92
N ILE A 148 7.89 -5.98 7.92
CA ILE A 148 8.49 -4.84 8.63
C ILE A 148 7.55 -4.40 9.75
N ASP A 149 8.10 -4.15 10.94
CA ASP A 149 7.36 -3.52 12.03
C ASP A 149 7.25 -2.01 11.77
N PHE A 150 6.06 -1.59 11.37
CA PHE A 150 5.77 -0.19 11.09
C PHE A 150 5.42 0.62 12.33
N LYS A 151 5.29 0.01 13.52
CA LYS A 151 4.95 0.72 14.76
C LYS A 151 5.96 1.82 15.09
N ASN A 152 7.21 1.62 14.70
CA ASN A 152 8.29 2.60 14.85
C ASN A 152 8.18 3.78 13.87
N LEU A 153 7.41 3.66 12.78
CA LEU A 153 7.16 4.75 11.83
C LEU A 153 6.12 5.75 12.34
N LEU A 154 5.28 5.33 13.30
CA LEU A 154 4.14 6.10 13.79
C LEU A 154 4.28 6.33 15.31
N PRO A 155 5.08 7.32 15.77
CA PRO A 155 5.31 7.52 17.19
C PRO A 155 4.03 7.86 17.96
N GLY A 156 3.90 7.37 19.20
CA GLY A 156 2.82 7.76 20.11
C GLY A 156 1.46 7.08 19.90
N GLY A 157 1.38 6.01 19.10
CA GLY A 157 0.19 5.17 19.00
C GLY A 157 0.04 4.21 20.19
N ASN A 158 -1.18 4.06 20.72
CA ASN A 158 -1.51 2.88 21.52
C ASN A 158 -1.84 1.74 20.56
N TRP A 159 -0.86 0.88 20.31
CA TRP A 159 -1.01 -0.26 19.39
C TRP A 159 -1.70 -1.47 20.02
N THR A 160 -1.99 -1.41 21.31
CA THR A 160 -2.50 -2.56 22.08
C THR A 160 -4.00 -2.50 22.29
N THR A 161 -4.62 -1.30 22.29
CA THR A 161 -6.05 -1.15 22.50
C THR A 161 -6.68 -0.21 21.46
N ASN A 162 -7.92 -0.52 21.06
CA ASN A 162 -8.69 0.31 20.14
C ASN A 162 -9.37 1.49 20.87
N THR A 163 -10.20 2.26 20.15
CA THR A 163 -10.99 3.37 20.72
C THR A 163 -12.01 2.94 21.77
N ASP A 164 -12.39 1.68 21.78
CA ASP A 164 -13.39 1.09 22.69
C ASP A 164 -12.72 0.40 23.88
N ASN A 165 -11.40 0.59 24.05
CA ASN A 165 -10.56 -0.04 25.07
C ASN A 165 -10.47 -1.58 24.98
N GLN A 166 -10.85 -2.17 23.85
CA GLN A 166 -10.66 -3.59 23.58
C GLN A 166 -9.23 -3.85 23.09
N ARG A 167 -8.71 -5.04 23.39
CA ARG A 167 -7.39 -5.46 22.93
C ARG A 167 -7.37 -5.61 21.40
N VAL A 168 -6.35 -5.05 20.75
CA VAL A 168 -6.17 -5.17 19.31
C VAL A 168 -5.44 -6.47 18.98
N LEU A 169 -6.12 -7.37 18.29
CA LEU A 169 -5.55 -8.62 17.76
C LEU A 169 -5.18 -8.42 16.28
N TRP A 170 -3.96 -7.91 16.04
CA TRP A 170 -3.46 -7.61 14.70
C TRP A 170 -3.48 -8.80 13.73
N SER A 171 -3.30 -10.02 14.24
CA SER A 171 -3.36 -11.26 13.45
C SER A 171 -4.76 -11.55 12.87
N GLN A 172 -5.80 -10.90 13.40
CA GLN A 172 -7.18 -11.11 12.98
C GLN A 172 -7.68 -10.05 11.99
N PHE A 173 -6.83 -9.09 11.60
CA PHE A 173 -7.24 -8.04 10.68
C PHE A 173 -7.50 -8.63 9.29
N LYS A 174 -8.72 -8.42 8.78
CA LYS A 174 -9.11 -8.82 7.42
C LYS A 174 -9.16 -7.63 6.48
N GLN A 175 -9.58 -6.46 6.98
CA GLN A 175 -9.70 -5.24 6.22
C GLN A 175 -9.18 -4.05 7.03
N GLU A 176 -8.42 -3.17 6.36
CA GLU A 176 -7.89 -1.94 6.93
C GLU A 176 -8.26 -0.76 6.03
N GLN A 177 -8.50 0.40 6.64
CA GLN A 177 -8.78 1.64 5.97
C GLN A 177 -8.01 2.76 6.66
N ILE A 178 -7.17 3.45 5.89
CA ILE A 178 -6.38 4.59 6.35
C ILE A 178 -6.89 5.80 5.59
N LEU A 179 -7.52 6.74 6.29
CA LEU A 179 -8.00 7.99 5.71
C LEU A 179 -6.95 9.09 5.94
N PRO A 180 -6.47 9.79 4.89
CA PRO A 180 -5.45 10.84 5.03
C PRO A 180 -5.84 11.96 5.99
N GLU A 181 -7.15 12.23 6.09
CA GLU A 181 -7.71 13.32 6.90
C GLU A 181 -7.81 12.98 8.39
N SER A 182 -7.67 11.71 8.77
CA SER A 182 -7.82 11.27 10.16
C SER A 182 -6.57 10.55 10.64
N PRO A 183 -6.04 10.87 11.83
CA PRO A 183 -4.94 10.14 12.44
C PRO A 183 -5.45 8.82 13.06
N LYS A 184 -6.23 8.05 12.31
CA LYS A 184 -6.87 6.82 12.75
C LYS A 184 -6.62 5.72 11.73
N ILE A 185 -6.31 4.53 12.23
CA ILE A 185 -6.37 3.29 11.45
C ILE A 185 -7.73 2.67 11.77
N SER A 186 -8.57 2.57 10.75
CA SER A 186 -9.84 1.85 10.84
C SER A 186 -9.61 0.41 10.38
N TYR A 187 -10.13 -0.57 11.11
CA TYR A 187 -9.96 -1.98 10.77
C TYR A 187 -11.23 -2.80 11.04
N LYS A 188 -11.33 -3.96 10.38
CA LYS A 188 -12.35 -4.99 10.62
C LYS A 188 -11.70 -6.34 10.82
N THR A 189 -12.27 -7.10 11.75
CA THR A 189 -11.91 -8.48 12.03
C THR A 189 -12.75 -9.46 11.20
N ASP A 190 -13.93 -9.05 10.76
CA ASP A 190 -14.75 -9.79 9.78
C ASP A 190 -15.21 -8.90 8.62
N PHE A 191 -15.39 -9.47 7.43
CA PHE A 191 -15.96 -8.73 6.30
C PHE A 191 -17.44 -8.45 6.47
N CYS A 192 -18.13 -9.27 7.28
CA CYS A 192 -19.54 -9.08 7.60
C CYS A 192 -19.78 -7.97 8.62
N GLU A 193 -18.74 -7.49 9.32
CA GLU A 193 -18.87 -6.34 10.22
C GLU A 193 -19.30 -5.11 9.42
N GLN A 194 -20.37 -4.44 9.85
CA GLN A 194 -20.83 -3.22 9.18
C GLN A 194 -19.88 -2.05 9.48
N GLU A 195 -19.49 -1.91 10.75
CA GLU A 195 -18.70 -0.79 11.25
C GLU A 195 -17.21 -1.14 11.38
N PHE A 196 -16.36 -0.13 11.27
CA PHE A 196 -14.93 -0.26 11.51
C PHE A 196 -14.59 0.04 12.97
N LYS A 197 -13.76 -0.80 13.57
CA LYS A 197 -13.06 -0.47 14.82
C LYS A 197 -11.92 0.49 14.49
N SER A 198 -11.49 1.33 15.42
CA SER A 198 -10.44 2.32 15.13
C SER A 198 -9.32 2.37 16.17
N ILE A 199 -8.11 2.64 15.71
CA ILE A 199 -6.91 2.88 16.53
C ILE A 199 -6.47 4.31 16.28
N ILE A 200 -6.33 5.10 17.35
CA ILE A 200 -5.84 6.48 17.24
C ILE A 200 -4.31 6.45 17.19
N ILE A 201 -3.77 6.90 16.06
CA ILE A 201 -2.35 7.19 15.88
C ILE A 201 -2.13 8.59 16.46
N ASN A 202 -1.11 8.81 17.29
CA ASN A 202 -0.83 10.09 17.96
C ASN A 202 -1.71 10.43 19.18
N ASN A 203 -2.02 9.46 20.04
CA ASN A 203 -2.47 9.84 21.37
C ASN A 203 -1.25 10.34 22.16
N PRO A 204 -1.19 11.63 22.56
CA PRO A 204 -0.12 12.05 23.45
C PRO A 204 -0.18 11.16 24.70
N PRO A 205 0.95 10.55 25.12
CA PRO A 205 0.96 9.61 26.23
C PRO A 205 0.30 10.25 27.45
N LYS A 206 -0.82 9.66 27.92
CA LYS A 206 -1.64 10.22 29.00
C LYS A 206 -0.94 10.19 30.36
N THR A 207 0.17 9.45 30.50
CA THR A 207 0.85 9.24 31.77
C THR A 207 2.05 10.16 31.97
N ARG A 208 2.09 10.73 33.18
CA ARG A 208 3.01 11.71 33.78
C ARG A 208 4.51 11.36 33.79
N ALA A 209 4.98 10.35 33.04
CA ALA A 209 6.41 10.03 32.93
C ALA A 209 7.12 11.02 31.97
N LYS A 210 7.00 12.31 32.27
CA LYS A 210 7.99 13.31 31.90
C LYS A 210 9.32 12.81 32.49
N ASN A 211 10.30 12.45 31.66
CA ASN A 211 11.73 12.79 31.88
C ASN A 211 12.78 11.79 31.36
N ARG A 212 12.48 10.67 30.68
CA ARG A 212 13.60 9.77 30.26
C ARG A 212 13.95 9.65 28.80
N THR A 213 13.05 9.95 27.86
CA THR A 213 13.42 9.94 26.43
C THR A 213 12.44 10.79 25.64
N ARG A 214 12.19 12.00 26.12
CA ARG A 214 11.56 13.04 25.30
C ARG A 214 12.65 13.56 24.36
N LEU A 215 12.95 12.78 23.31
CA LEU A 215 13.50 13.35 22.08
C LEU A 215 12.56 14.51 21.75
N GLU A 216 13.12 15.72 21.81
CA GLU A 216 12.40 16.98 21.70
C GLU A 216 11.49 16.91 20.48
N TYR A 217 10.19 16.85 20.75
CA TYR A 217 9.15 16.89 19.73
C TYR A 217 9.01 18.36 19.32
N ASP A 218 10.05 18.92 18.70
CA ASP A 218 10.10 20.30 18.17
C ASP A 218 9.25 20.46 16.91
N GLY A 219 8.22 19.62 16.74
CA GLY A 219 7.37 19.57 15.55
C GLY A 219 8.08 19.06 14.29
N GLN A 220 9.37 18.74 14.35
CA GLN A 220 10.08 18.09 13.26
C GLN A 220 9.82 16.58 13.30
N LEU A 221 9.00 16.10 12.37
CA LEU A 221 8.88 14.67 12.08
C LEU A 221 10.30 14.11 11.86
N PRO A 222 10.66 12.98 12.50
CA PRO A 222 11.95 12.35 12.24
C PRO A 222 12.07 12.09 10.74
N SER A 223 13.16 12.58 10.14
CA SER A 223 13.42 12.37 8.72
C SER A 223 13.33 10.88 8.42
N LEU A 224 12.50 10.51 7.44
CA LEU A 224 12.25 9.11 7.04
C LEU A 224 13.57 8.35 6.75
N LEU A 225 14.61 9.08 6.35
CA LEU A 225 15.95 8.56 6.10
C LEU A 225 16.66 8.02 7.35
N THR A 226 16.21 8.41 8.54
CA THR A 226 16.84 8.06 9.82
C THR A 226 16.11 6.91 10.52
N ILE A 227 14.87 6.62 10.12
CA ILE A 227 14.06 5.61 10.78
C ILE A 227 14.55 4.23 10.35
N LYS A 228 15.21 3.53 11.27
CA LYS A 228 15.66 2.16 11.04
C LYS A 228 14.45 1.23 11.06
N LEU A 229 14.06 0.74 9.89
CA LEU A 229 13.03 -0.28 9.75
C LEU A 229 13.52 -1.58 10.42
N THR A 230 12.71 -2.10 11.34
CA THR A 230 12.94 -3.37 12.03
C THR A 230 12.07 -4.45 11.43
N LYS A 231 12.58 -5.68 11.37
CA LYS A 231 11.76 -6.83 10.94
C LYS A 231 10.62 -7.05 11.95
N ALA A 232 9.43 -7.35 11.46
CA ALA A 232 8.27 -7.68 12.29
C ALA A 232 8.48 -8.99 13.07
N TYR A 233 9.20 -9.93 12.46
CA TYR A 233 9.44 -11.25 13.02
C TYR A 233 10.95 -11.56 13.02
N THR A 234 11.42 -12.13 14.13
CA THR A 234 12.81 -12.57 14.29
C THR A 234 13.07 -13.95 13.70
N GLY A 235 12.02 -14.77 13.56
CA GLY A 235 12.09 -16.13 13.07
C GLY A 235 10.77 -16.60 12.45
N LYS A 236 10.72 -17.87 12.04
CA LYS A 236 9.50 -18.48 11.50
C LYS A 236 8.41 -18.44 12.55
N LEU A 237 7.20 -18.07 12.14
CA LEU A 237 6.03 -18.14 13.01
C LEU A 237 5.65 -19.59 13.26
N PRO A 238 5.35 -19.98 14.51
CA PRO A 238 4.87 -21.32 14.80
C PRO A 238 3.47 -21.53 14.21
N ILE A 239 3.16 -22.77 13.86
CA ILE A 239 1.85 -23.18 13.36
C ILE A 239 1.21 -24.20 14.32
N PRO A 240 -0.12 -24.31 14.39
CA PRO A 240 -0.79 -25.32 15.20
C PRO A 240 -0.29 -26.73 14.85
N ARG A 241 -0.09 -27.59 15.86
CA ARG A 241 0.41 -28.95 15.65
C ARG A 241 -0.49 -29.79 14.75
N GLU A 242 -1.80 -29.59 14.82
CA GLU A 242 -2.76 -30.28 13.96
C GLU A 242 -2.52 -29.95 12.49
N LYS A 243 -2.40 -28.65 12.16
CA LYS A 243 -2.07 -28.20 10.80
C LYS A 243 -0.70 -28.68 10.34
N LEU A 244 0.29 -28.69 11.23
CA LEU A 244 1.61 -29.25 10.91
C LEU A 244 1.51 -30.73 10.55
N LYS A 245 0.77 -31.52 11.34
CA LYS A 245 0.53 -32.94 11.07
C LYS A 245 -0.13 -33.14 9.71
N ASP A 246 -1.20 -32.41 9.43
CA ASP A 246 -1.90 -32.49 8.14
C ASP A 246 -0.96 -32.15 6.96
N LEU A 247 -0.16 -31.09 7.08
CA LEU A 247 0.83 -30.73 6.06
C LEU A 247 1.88 -31.83 5.88
N THR A 248 2.32 -32.48 6.95
CA THR A 248 3.28 -33.59 6.85
C THR A 248 2.65 -34.81 6.18
N ASP A 249 1.38 -35.09 6.43
CA ASP A 249 0.66 -36.22 5.82
C ASP A 249 0.36 -35.95 4.33
N LEU A 250 0.09 -34.69 3.96
CA LEU A 250 0.01 -34.25 2.57
C LEU A 250 1.35 -34.35 1.82
N CYS A 251 2.47 -34.15 2.52
CA CYS A 251 3.80 -34.41 1.95
C CYS A 251 4.02 -35.91 1.74
N LYS A 252 3.71 -36.75 2.74
CA LYS A 252 3.86 -38.22 2.64
C LYS A 252 3.02 -38.85 1.54
N SER A 253 1.82 -38.32 1.30
CA SER A 253 0.93 -38.76 0.22
C SER A 253 1.31 -38.23 -1.17
N ASN A 254 2.41 -37.46 -1.29
CA ASN A 254 2.87 -36.81 -2.53
C ASN A 254 1.82 -35.89 -3.18
N VAL A 255 0.82 -35.42 -2.42
CA VAL A 255 -0.11 -34.37 -2.88
C VAL A 255 0.62 -33.05 -3.01
N ILE A 256 1.51 -32.75 -2.05
CA ILE A 256 2.45 -31.62 -2.13
C ILE A 256 3.70 -32.11 -2.89
N PRO A 257 4.16 -31.39 -3.94
CA PRO A 257 5.38 -31.75 -4.66
C PRO A 257 6.61 -31.81 -3.75
N SER A 258 7.48 -32.80 -3.98
CA SER A 258 8.66 -33.09 -3.15
C SER A 258 9.64 -31.92 -3.00
N ILE A 259 9.71 -31.03 -3.99
CA ILE A 259 10.53 -29.81 -3.94
C ILE A 259 10.16 -28.88 -2.77
N TYR A 260 8.96 -29.01 -2.21
CA TYR A 260 8.50 -28.21 -1.08
C TYR A 260 8.51 -28.96 0.26
N HIS A 261 8.82 -30.26 0.28
CA HIS A 261 8.76 -31.06 1.51
C HIS A 261 9.70 -30.51 2.59
N ASP A 262 10.93 -30.16 2.24
CA ASP A 262 11.90 -29.57 3.17
C ASP A 262 11.37 -28.30 3.85
N PHE A 263 10.59 -27.49 3.13
CA PHE A 263 10.01 -26.30 3.71
C PHE A 263 8.99 -26.64 4.80
N TYR A 264 8.04 -27.53 4.51
CA TYR A 264 6.96 -27.91 5.43
C TYR A 264 7.45 -28.76 6.61
N MET A 265 8.43 -29.65 6.39
CA MET A 265 9.03 -30.48 7.44
C MET A 265 9.86 -29.66 8.43
N ASN A 266 10.36 -28.49 8.03
CA ASN A 266 11.12 -27.56 8.88
C ASN A 266 10.24 -26.45 9.51
N LEU A 267 8.92 -26.64 9.56
CA LEU A 267 8.00 -25.75 10.29
C LEU A 267 7.98 -26.10 11.78
N ILE A 268 7.72 -25.09 12.62
CA ILE A 268 7.70 -25.24 14.08
C ILE A 268 6.24 -25.37 14.52
N GLY A 269 5.91 -26.45 15.22
CA GLY A 269 4.57 -26.67 15.77
C GLY A 269 4.40 -26.05 17.16
N THR A 270 3.22 -25.48 17.45
CA THR A 270 2.81 -25.01 18.78
C THR A 270 1.48 -25.66 19.19
N ASP A 271 1.29 -25.86 20.49
CA ASP A 271 0.02 -26.30 21.09
C ASP A 271 -0.97 -25.14 21.28
N GLU A 272 -0.51 -23.90 21.11
CA GLU A 272 -1.37 -22.72 21.18
C GLU A 272 -2.14 -22.56 19.88
N ASP A 273 -3.43 -22.87 19.93
CA ASP A 273 -4.37 -22.49 18.89
C ASP A 273 -4.56 -20.97 18.93
N PHE A 274 -3.79 -20.27 18.10
CA PHE A 274 -3.98 -18.83 17.87
C PHE A 274 -5.30 -18.50 17.14
N GLU A 275 -6.05 -19.54 16.74
CA GLU A 275 -7.36 -19.42 16.12
C GLU A 275 -8.45 -19.67 17.16
N HIS A 276 -9.27 -18.63 17.40
CA HIS A 276 -10.51 -18.67 18.17
C HIS A 276 -10.41 -18.89 19.69
N GLN A 277 -10.07 -17.82 20.42
CA GLN A 277 -10.89 -17.49 21.60
C GLN A 277 -12.18 -16.83 21.07
N THR A 278 -13.16 -17.62 20.65
CA THR A 278 -14.54 -17.12 20.53
C THR A 278 -15.03 -16.86 21.94
N GLU A 279 -15.38 -15.61 22.23
CA GLU A 279 -15.99 -15.16 23.50
C GLU A 279 -17.44 -15.69 23.64
N ASP A 280 -17.67 -16.97 23.33
CA ASP A 280 -18.96 -17.63 23.53
C ASP A 280 -18.99 -18.26 24.93
N GLU A 281 -18.83 -17.46 25.97
CA GLU A 281 -19.13 -17.85 27.37
C GLU A 281 -19.17 -16.61 28.27
N ALA A 282 -20.13 -15.73 28.02
CA ALA A 282 -20.63 -14.81 29.04
C ALA A 282 -22.14 -14.65 28.82
N GLU A 283 -22.88 -15.25 29.76
CA GLU A 283 -24.34 -15.39 29.93
C GLU A 283 -25.25 -14.30 29.34
#